data_AF-A0A924R7H1-F1
#
_entry.id   AF-A0A924R7H1-F1
#
_cell.length_a   1.000
_cell.length_b   1.000
_cell.length_c   1.000
_cell.angle_alpha   90.00
_cell.angle_beta   90.00
_cell.angle_gamma   90.00
#
_symmetry.space_group_name_H-M   'P 1'
#
loop_
_entity.id
_entity.type
_entity.pdbx_description
1 polymer ?
#
loop_
_entity_poly.entity_id
_entity_poly.type
_entity_poly.pdbx_seq_one_letter_code
_entity_poly.pdbx_strand_id
1 'polypeptide(L)'
;MSTENSHPLVKFLTGHIVKENQDLADAVVSLQQAFNDIGLDNISRIDLSNISYFADIPGLDTVNEQLPSNQTASDPGADQFHVFARTAVIKSSQIAGGSNPFLGGTVSNTVGPFVINQQPPFFIDFIRLQRSIALFIQGNPLPVLYFKISINIFPGQPPFVPRLNMYNIIPTSVWVQAKILHAFASPDLYAGLKISSGTLQITGNFTTNQAGIILDAASKFICQLQLLQKAKAVNIPQGLYGQDARDSILNLPVEFSFTGNSIEKVSAVNATVFNNSFSASEISHPNTKYFVQQNRLGIMLKLNEAPVLNVSQTQSPLLDINGQAVINNIW
;
A
#
# COMPACT_ATOMS: atom_id res chain seq x y z
N MET A 1 17.58 33.10 -39.38
CA MET A 1 17.62 31.74 -39.95
C MET A 1 18.90 31.07 -39.49
N SER A 2 18.78 30.21 -38.49
CA SER A 2 19.74 29.14 -38.18
C SER A 2 19.05 28.20 -37.18
N THR A 3 18.41 27.17 -37.72
CA THR A 3 18.08 25.93 -37.01
C THR A 3 19.34 25.10 -36.86
N GLU A 4 19.29 24.15 -35.91
CA GLU A 4 20.31 23.15 -35.54
C GLU A 4 21.31 23.57 -34.46
N ASN A 5 20.95 23.20 -33.23
CA ASN A 5 21.85 22.56 -32.26
C ASN A 5 21.01 21.93 -31.15
N SER A 6 20.42 20.77 -31.43
CA SER A 6 19.84 19.93 -30.40
C SER A 6 20.97 19.38 -29.51
N HIS A 7 20.94 19.79 -28.25
CA HIS A 7 21.93 19.48 -27.22
C HIS A 7 22.13 17.96 -27.05
N PRO A 8 23.36 17.47 -26.84
CA PRO A 8 23.66 16.04 -26.60
C PRO A 8 22.92 15.41 -25.40
N LEU A 9 22.26 16.22 -24.56
CA LEU A 9 21.41 15.80 -23.43
C LEU A 9 20.14 15.04 -23.89
N VAL A 10 19.58 15.38 -25.06
CA VAL A 10 18.34 14.75 -25.56
C VAL A 10 18.55 13.29 -25.97
N LYS A 11 19.78 12.93 -26.35
CA LYS A 11 20.14 11.55 -26.73
C LYS A 11 20.48 10.64 -25.54
N PHE A 12 20.82 11.20 -24.38
CA PHE A 12 21.25 10.42 -23.22
C PHE A 12 20.05 10.02 -22.34
N LEU A 13 19.01 10.86 -22.29
CA LEU A 13 17.84 10.70 -21.40
C LEU A 13 16.81 9.66 -21.87
N THR A 14 17.02 9.02 -23.03
CA THR A 14 16.14 7.95 -23.55
C THR A 14 16.77 6.56 -23.49
N GLY A 15 17.90 6.40 -22.77
CA GLY A 15 18.60 5.12 -22.63
C GLY A 15 18.29 4.42 -21.31
N HIS A 16 17.79 3.19 -21.38
CA HIS A 16 17.61 2.28 -20.23
C HIS A 16 18.89 2.13 -19.39
N ILE A 17 18.73 2.08 -18.06
CA ILE A 17 19.76 1.56 -17.15
C ILE A 17 19.13 0.63 -16.11
N VAL A 18 19.71 -0.56 -16.01
CA VAL A 18 19.49 -1.60 -14.99
C VAL A 18 20.84 -1.82 -14.30
N LYS A 19 20.96 -1.58 -12.98
CA LYS A 19 21.71 -2.42 -12.02
C LYS A 19 21.49 -1.98 -10.55
N GLU A 20 21.76 -2.87 -9.61
CA GLU A 20 21.43 -2.70 -8.19
C GLU A 20 22.50 -1.93 -7.38
N ASN A 21 22.01 -1.18 -6.38
CA ASN A 21 22.66 -0.53 -5.23
C ASN A 21 23.73 0.56 -5.47
N GLN A 22 24.50 0.56 -6.56
CA GLN A 22 25.35 1.71 -6.92
C GLN A 22 24.48 2.87 -7.45
N ASP A 23 23.41 2.53 -8.17
CA ASP A 23 22.50 3.44 -8.85
C ASP A 23 21.70 4.35 -7.92
N LEU A 24 21.43 3.97 -6.66
CA LEU A 24 20.79 4.86 -5.70
C LEU A 24 21.76 5.97 -5.26
N ALA A 25 23.03 5.62 -5.05
CA ALA A 25 24.07 6.58 -4.70
C ALA A 25 24.37 7.49 -5.89
N ASP A 26 24.47 6.93 -7.09
CA ASP A 26 24.73 7.70 -8.33
C ASP A 26 23.53 8.55 -8.74
N ALA A 27 22.29 8.10 -8.50
CA ALA A 27 21.10 8.92 -8.65
C ALA A 27 21.11 10.06 -7.63
N VAL A 28 21.38 9.80 -6.34
CA VAL A 28 21.48 10.87 -5.32
C VAL A 28 22.59 11.88 -5.65
N VAL A 29 23.74 11.43 -6.16
CA VAL A 29 24.86 12.30 -6.58
C VAL A 29 24.54 13.09 -7.85
N SER A 30 23.94 12.45 -8.87
CA SER A 30 23.51 13.11 -10.12
C SER A 30 22.40 14.11 -9.88
N LEU A 31 21.50 13.80 -8.94
CA LEU A 31 20.54 14.73 -8.38
C LEU A 31 21.29 15.92 -7.79
N GLN A 32 22.17 15.71 -6.81
CA GLN A 32 22.95 16.76 -6.17
C GLN A 32 23.66 17.72 -7.16
N GLN A 33 24.20 17.19 -8.26
CA GLN A 33 24.91 17.96 -9.30
C GLN A 33 23.99 18.77 -10.22
N ALA A 34 22.84 18.23 -10.62
CA ALA A 34 21.87 18.94 -11.46
C ALA A 34 21.30 20.22 -10.80
N PHE A 35 21.52 20.41 -9.50
CA PHE A 35 21.03 21.55 -8.72
C PHE A 35 21.99 22.70 -8.68
N ASN A 36 23.27 22.38 -8.74
CA ASN A 36 24.35 23.35 -8.71
C ASN A 36 24.46 24.06 -10.07
N ASP A 37 24.17 23.37 -11.18
CA ASP A 37 24.34 23.92 -12.55
C ASP A 37 23.27 24.94 -12.97
N ILE A 38 22.14 25.06 -12.24
CA ILE A 38 21.04 26.01 -12.53
C ILE A 38 21.21 27.33 -11.75
N GLY A 39 22.36 27.55 -11.09
CA GLY A 39 22.63 28.77 -10.32
C GLY A 39 21.73 28.95 -9.10
N LEU A 40 21.21 27.84 -8.57
CA LEU A 40 20.45 27.77 -7.34
C LEU A 40 21.39 27.28 -6.23
N ASP A 41 22.23 28.17 -5.71
CA ASP A 41 23.23 27.87 -4.66
C ASP A 41 22.64 27.33 -3.34
N ASN A 42 21.35 26.99 -3.26
CA ASN A 42 20.74 26.46 -2.04
C ASN A 42 19.51 25.55 -2.20
N ILE A 43 19.16 25.00 -3.38
CA ILE A 43 18.06 24.02 -3.44
C ILE A 43 18.30 22.92 -4.45
N SER A 44 18.21 21.70 -3.93
CA SER A 44 18.41 20.46 -4.65
C SER A 44 17.11 19.81 -5.25
N ARG A 45 16.82 19.87 -6.58
CA ARG A 45 15.62 19.30 -7.30
C ARG A 45 15.83 18.53 -8.63
N ILE A 46 16.01 17.20 -8.64
CA ILE A 46 15.12 16.07 -8.81
C ILE A 46 14.59 15.97 -10.24
N ASP A 47 15.18 15.05 -11.03
CA ASP A 47 14.67 14.60 -12.32
C ASP A 47 13.49 13.63 -12.08
N LEU A 48 12.39 13.92 -12.75
CA LEU A 48 11.02 13.53 -12.42
C LEU A 48 10.28 12.93 -13.62
N SER A 49 11.02 12.39 -14.58
CA SER A 49 10.50 11.84 -15.85
C SER A 49 9.52 10.66 -15.71
N ASN A 50 9.26 10.15 -14.50
CA ASN A 50 8.26 9.12 -14.23
C ASN A 50 7.18 9.53 -13.19
N ILE A 51 6.97 10.83 -12.90
CA ILE A 51 5.82 11.23 -12.10
C ILE A 51 4.53 11.09 -12.93
N SER A 52 3.66 10.15 -12.55
CA SER A 52 2.24 10.26 -12.89
C SER A 52 1.61 11.31 -11.96
N TYR A 53 1.45 12.53 -12.47
CA TYR A 53 0.88 13.66 -11.73
C TYR A 53 -0.66 13.56 -11.73
N PHE A 54 -1.29 13.56 -10.56
CA PHE A 54 -2.70 13.89 -10.40
C PHE A 54 -2.81 15.06 -9.42
N ALA A 55 -2.53 16.27 -9.91
CA ALA A 55 -2.96 17.54 -9.34
C ALA A 55 -2.75 18.64 -10.39
N ASP A 56 -3.81 19.41 -10.68
CA ASP A 56 -3.79 20.54 -11.61
C ASP A 56 -2.75 21.59 -11.19
N ILE A 57 -1.63 21.64 -11.91
CA ILE A 57 -0.72 22.79 -11.90
C ILE A 57 -1.06 23.59 -13.17
N PRO A 58 -1.48 24.87 -13.07
CA PRO A 58 -1.76 25.67 -14.25
C PRO A 58 -0.49 25.89 -15.08
N GLY A 59 -0.51 25.52 -16.37
CA GLY A 59 0.48 25.98 -17.35
C GLY A 59 1.35 24.93 -18.06
N LEU A 60 0.95 23.65 -18.12
CA LEU A 60 1.73 22.59 -18.79
C LEU A 60 0.92 21.88 -19.89
N ASP A 61 0.25 22.67 -20.73
CA ASP A 61 -0.31 22.18 -21.99
C ASP A 61 0.72 22.43 -23.10
N THR A 62 1.48 21.39 -23.44
CA THR A 62 1.96 21.03 -24.79
C THR A 62 3.21 20.17 -24.68
N VAL A 63 3.14 18.92 -25.13
CA VAL A 63 3.97 18.32 -26.19
C VAL A 63 3.53 16.87 -26.31
N ASN A 64 2.77 16.60 -27.37
CA ASN A 64 2.38 15.29 -27.81
C ASN A 64 3.20 15.06 -29.09
N GLU A 65 4.34 14.38 -29.03
CA GLU A 65 5.06 13.98 -30.24
C GLU A 65 5.80 12.66 -30.06
N GLN A 66 5.59 11.80 -31.06
CA GLN A 66 5.90 10.38 -31.14
C GLN A 66 7.41 10.12 -31.23
N LEU A 67 7.94 9.09 -30.55
CA LEU A 67 9.24 8.46 -30.84
C LEU A 67 9.27 7.00 -30.26
N PRO A 68 10.19 6.12 -30.70
CA PRO A 68 9.87 4.89 -31.43
C PRO A 68 9.98 3.60 -30.60
N SER A 69 9.31 2.56 -31.09
CA SER A 69 9.40 1.17 -30.64
C SER A 69 10.84 0.61 -30.76
N ASN A 70 11.55 0.51 -29.65
CA ASN A 70 12.69 -0.40 -29.52
C ASN A 70 12.68 -1.02 -28.12
N GLN A 71 11.87 -2.08 -27.97
CA GLN A 71 11.97 -3.01 -26.86
C GLN A 71 13.18 -3.92 -27.10
N THR A 72 14.30 -3.64 -26.42
CA THR A 72 15.27 -4.69 -26.08
C THR A 72 14.91 -5.22 -24.71
N ALA A 73 14.60 -6.52 -24.66
CA ALA A 73 14.22 -7.28 -23.49
C ALA A 73 15.25 -7.14 -22.35
N SER A 74 15.03 -6.18 -21.45
CA SER A 74 15.59 -6.21 -20.11
C SER A 74 14.76 -7.18 -19.27
N ASP A 75 15.45 -8.13 -18.65
CA ASP A 75 14.99 -9.11 -17.66
C ASP A 75 13.59 -8.82 -17.04
N PRO A 76 12.57 -9.68 -17.25
CA PRO A 76 11.20 -9.47 -16.75
C PRO A 76 11.04 -9.47 -15.21
N GLY A 77 12.15 -9.47 -14.47
CA GLY A 77 12.22 -9.59 -13.01
C GLY A 77 12.87 -8.41 -12.28
N ALA A 78 13.32 -7.35 -12.97
CA ALA A 78 13.89 -6.19 -12.27
C ALA A 78 12.79 -5.37 -11.59
N ASP A 79 12.76 -5.40 -10.26
CA ASP A 79 11.85 -4.61 -9.43
C ASP A 79 12.06 -3.10 -9.69
N GLN A 80 11.17 -2.49 -10.47
CA GLN A 80 11.24 -1.06 -10.78
C GLN A 80 10.80 -0.22 -9.57
N PHE A 81 11.56 0.84 -9.29
CA PHE A 81 11.19 1.85 -8.32
C PHE A 81 10.29 2.90 -8.98
N HIS A 82 9.16 3.16 -8.34
CA HIS A 82 8.28 4.28 -8.62
C HIS A 82 8.51 5.37 -7.59
N VAL A 83 8.25 6.61 -7.97
CA VAL A 83 8.46 7.77 -7.09
C VAL A 83 7.11 8.44 -6.86
N PHE A 84 6.79 8.72 -5.59
CA PHE A 84 5.57 9.41 -5.19
C PHE A 84 5.90 10.60 -4.29
N ALA A 85 5.48 11.80 -4.69
CA ALA A 85 5.61 12.99 -3.88
C ALA A 85 4.34 13.18 -3.02
N ARG A 86 4.50 13.24 -1.70
CA ARG A 86 3.42 13.45 -0.73
C ARG A 86 3.60 14.77 0.00
N THR A 87 2.51 15.51 0.19
CA THR A 87 2.49 16.76 0.96
C THR A 87 2.04 16.56 2.40
N ALA A 88 1.37 15.44 2.70
CA ALA A 88 0.96 15.12 4.05
C ALA A 88 2.09 14.42 4.83
N VAL A 89 2.31 14.86 6.07
CA VAL A 89 3.28 14.25 7.00
C VAL A 89 2.85 12.84 7.38
N ILE A 90 1.54 12.65 7.60
CA ILE A 90 0.95 11.37 8.02
C ILE A 90 0.66 10.52 6.80
N LYS A 91 1.20 9.29 6.80
CA LYS A 91 0.93 8.31 5.74
C LYS A 91 -0.45 7.68 5.95
N SER A 92 -1.48 8.23 5.30
CA SER A 92 -2.85 7.74 5.39
C SER A 92 -3.62 8.02 4.11
N SER A 93 -4.44 7.06 3.68
CA SER A 93 -5.41 7.28 2.58
C SER A 93 -6.55 8.22 2.95
N GLN A 94 -6.68 8.57 4.25
CA GLN A 94 -7.67 9.56 4.71
C GLN A 94 -7.25 11.00 4.47
N ILE A 95 -5.97 11.24 4.20
CA ILE A 95 -5.43 12.58 4.03
C ILE A 95 -5.02 12.70 2.58
N ALA A 96 -5.58 13.70 1.88
CA ALA A 96 -5.23 13.97 0.50
C ALA A 96 -3.70 14.14 0.37
N GLY A 97 -3.10 13.43 -0.59
CA GLY A 97 -1.66 13.42 -0.78
C GLY A 97 -0.87 12.70 0.33
N GLY A 98 -1.49 11.86 1.15
CA GLY A 98 -0.83 11.11 2.23
C GLY A 98 -0.56 9.63 1.96
N SER A 99 -1.16 9.02 0.95
CA SER A 99 -0.98 7.59 0.66
C SER A 99 -0.33 7.33 -0.70
N ASN A 100 0.49 6.28 -0.73
CA ASN A 100 1.00 5.68 -1.97
C ASN A 100 -0.18 5.19 -2.86
N PRO A 101 -0.30 5.66 -4.11
CA PRO A 101 -1.34 5.21 -5.04
C PRO A 101 -1.06 3.83 -5.68
N PHE A 102 0.16 3.32 -5.58
CA PHE A 102 0.57 2.09 -6.24
C PHE A 102 0.25 0.84 -5.39
N LEU A 103 -0.70 0.04 -5.85
CA LEU A 103 -1.09 -1.24 -5.24
C LEU A 103 0.11 -2.20 -5.19
N GLY A 104 0.33 -2.85 -4.04
CA GLY A 104 1.45 -3.78 -3.85
C GLY A 104 2.82 -3.10 -3.70
N GLY A 105 2.89 -1.77 -3.82
CA GLY A 105 4.11 -1.01 -3.67
C GLY A 105 4.54 -0.89 -2.20
N THR A 106 5.79 -1.27 -1.92
CA THR A 106 6.40 -1.04 -0.61
C THR A 106 7.27 0.20 -0.69
N VAL A 107 7.05 1.17 0.21
CA VAL A 107 7.96 2.32 0.34
C VAL A 107 9.30 1.80 0.86
N SER A 108 10.31 1.83 0.00
CA SER A 108 11.69 1.43 0.34
C SER A 108 12.39 2.53 1.12
N ASN A 109 12.21 3.77 0.68
CA ASN A 109 12.82 4.94 1.29
C ASN A 109 11.90 6.16 1.19
N THR A 110 12.06 7.08 2.13
CA THR A 110 11.43 8.40 2.08
C THR A 110 12.52 9.44 2.26
N VAL A 111 12.56 10.44 1.39
CA VAL A 111 13.45 11.60 1.53
C VAL A 111 12.60 12.85 1.77
N GLY A 112 13.06 13.73 2.65
CA GLY A 112 12.38 14.96 3.07
C GLY A 112 12.34 15.12 4.59
N PRO A 113 11.62 16.14 5.11
CA PRO A 113 10.78 17.07 4.35
C PRO A 113 11.61 18.08 3.53
N PHE A 114 11.15 18.37 2.32
CA PHE A 114 11.64 19.46 1.49
C PHE A 114 10.71 20.66 1.63
N VAL A 115 11.27 21.86 1.76
CA VAL A 115 10.52 23.11 1.86
C VAL A 115 11.03 24.04 0.77
N ILE A 116 10.11 24.57 -0.05
CA ILE A 116 10.44 25.48 -1.15
C ILE A 116 9.60 26.75 -0.97
N ASN A 117 10.24 27.91 -0.92
CA ASN A 117 9.57 29.22 -0.93
C ASN A 117 8.41 29.33 0.09
N GLN A 118 8.61 28.82 1.31
CA GLN A 118 7.63 28.81 2.40
C GLN A 118 6.34 28.00 2.12
N GLN A 119 6.33 27.15 1.08
CA GLN A 119 5.25 26.20 0.85
C GLN A 119 5.23 25.10 1.92
N PRO A 120 4.08 24.41 2.11
CA PRO A 120 4.01 23.25 2.97
C PRO A 120 5.09 22.21 2.61
N PRO A 121 5.71 21.55 3.61
CA PRO A 121 6.73 20.56 3.35
C PRO A 121 6.18 19.41 2.51
N PHE A 122 7.01 18.87 1.62
CA PHE A 122 6.70 17.64 0.89
C PHE A 122 7.79 16.59 1.08
N PHE A 123 7.43 15.33 0.85
CA PHE A 123 8.30 14.17 0.97
C PHE A 123 8.26 13.38 -0.32
N ILE A 124 9.35 12.70 -0.63
CA ILE A 124 9.46 11.82 -1.79
C ILE A 124 9.60 10.39 -1.28
N ASP A 125 8.60 9.56 -1.58
CA ASP A 125 8.59 8.15 -1.28
C ASP A 125 9.06 7.36 -2.52
N PHE A 126 10.11 6.56 -2.36
CA PHE A 126 10.57 5.58 -3.35
C PHE A 126 9.84 4.25 -3.08
N ILE A 127 9.20 3.72 -4.11
CA ILE A 127 8.25 2.62 -3.98
C ILE A 127 8.69 1.49 -4.88
N ARG A 128 9.07 0.37 -4.27
CA ARG A 128 9.40 -0.85 -5.01
C ARG A 128 8.10 -1.57 -5.34
N LEU A 129 7.76 -1.68 -6.62
CA LEU A 129 6.67 -2.57 -7.04
C LEU A 129 7.15 -4.00 -6.98
N GLN A 130 6.24 -4.85 -6.57
CA GLN A 130 6.47 -6.27 -6.44
C GLN A 130 5.48 -6.99 -7.33
N ARG A 131 5.98 -7.87 -8.20
CA ARG A 131 5.12 -8.68 -9.07
C ARG A 131 4.17 -9.56 -8.24
N SER A 132 2.87 -9.45 -8.47
CA SER A 132 1.83 -10.25 -7.83
C SER A 132 1.09 -11.12 -8.85
N ILE A 133 0.44 -12.17 -8.37
CA ILE A 133 -0.51 -12.99 -9.12
C ILE A 133 -1.90 -12.40 -8.92
N ALA A 134 -2.61 -12.16 -10.01
CA ALA A 134 -3.99 -11.75 -9.98
C ALA A 134 -4.93 -12.97 -10.02
N LEU A 135 -6.00 -12.94 -9.23
CA LEU A 135 -7.14 -13.84 -9.39
C LEU A 135 -8.32 -13.07 -9.96
N PHE A 136 -8.87 -13.59 -11.05
CA PHE A 136 -10.04 -13.07 -11.73
C PHE A 136 -11.21 -14.04 -11.55
N ILE A 137 -12.42 -13.47 -11.57
CA ILE A 137 -13.66 -14.23 -11.70
C ILE A 137 -14.25 -13.88 -13.06
N GLN A 138 -14.62 -14.88 -13.85
CA GLN A 138 -15.23 -14.68 -15.16
C GLN A 138 -16.45 -13.74 -15.04
N GLY A 139 -16.50 -12.72 -15.89
CA GLY A 139 -17.53 -11.68 -15.85
C GLY A 139 -17.16 -10.46 -14.99
N ASN A 140 -16.07 -10.52 -14.21
CA ASN A 140 -15.49 -9.35 -13.54
C ASN A 140 -14.27 -8.84 -14.33
N PRO A 141 -14.27 -7.59 -14.82
CA PRO A 141 -13.15 -7.04 -15.59
C PRO A 141 -11.91 -6.76 -14.74
N LEU A 142 -12.05 -6.67 -13.41
CA LEU A 142 -10.97 -6.35 -12.49
C LEU A 142 -10.60 -7.57 -11.64
N PRO A 143 -9.30 -7.76 -11.29
CA PRO A 143 -8.89 -8.79 -10.35
C PRO A 143 -9.58 -8.64 -9.00
N VAL A 144 -10.03 -9.74 -8.42
CA VAL A 144 -10.61 -9.73 -7.07
C VAL A 144 -9.55 -9.89 -5.97
N LEU A 145 -8.38 -10.42 -6.32
CA LEU A 145 -7.29 -10.67 -5.38
C LEU A 145 -5.92 -10.51 -6.06
N TYR A 146 -4.99 -9.85 -5.39
CA TYR A 146 -3.56 -9.88 -5.72
C TYR A 146 -2.78 -10.50 -4.56
N PHE A 147 -1.94 -11.48 -4.87
CA PHE A 147 -1.18 -12.23 -3.86
C PHE A 147 0.14 -12.77 -4.44
N LYS A 148 0.95 -13.40 -3.60
CA LYS A 148 2.18 -14.08 -4.02
C LYS A 148 2.22 -15.49 -3.48
N ILE A 149 2.82 -16.38 -4.25
CA ILE A 149 3.05 -17.78 -3.86
C ILE A 149 4.54 -18.10 -4.02
N SER A 150 4.98 -19.16 -3.37
CA SER A 150 6.28 -19.74 -3.66
C SER A 150 6.18 -20.58 -4.94
N ILE A 151 6.87 -20.19 -6.01
CA ILE A 151 7.04 -21.01 -7.20
C ILE A 151 8.51 -21.36 -7.37
N ASN A 152 8.79 -22.64 -7.59
CA ASN A 152 10.10 -23.08 -8.06
C ASN A 152 10.17 -22.77 -9.56
N ILE A 153 10.90 -21.72 -9.92
CA ILE A 153 11.15 -21.37 -11.32
C ILE A 153 12.39 -22.15 -11.77
N PHE A 154 12.25 -22.97 -12.80
CA PHE A 154 13.41 -23.60 -13.45
C PHE A 154 14.11 -22.58 -14.37
N PRO A 155 15.45 -22.53 -14.38
CA PRO A 155 16.18 -21.64 -15.29
C PRO A 155 15.74 -21.83 -16.74
N GLY A 156 15.37 -20.75 -17.42
CA GLY A 156 14.98 -20.75 -18.84
C GLY A 156 13.49 -20.97 -19.14
N GLN A 157 12.63 -21.14 -18.12
CA GLN A 157 11.17 -21.17 -18.32
C GLN A 157 10.53 -19.84 -17.91
N PRO A 158 9.54 -19.33 -18.69
CA PRO A 158 8.79 -18.16 -18.27
C PRO A 158 8.05 -18.47 -16.96
N PRO A 159 7.94 -17.51 -16.04
CA PRO A 159 7.19 -17.70 -14.81
C PRO A 159 5.73 -18.05 -15.14
N PHE A 160 5.31 -19.25 -14.74
CA PHE A 160 3.96 -19.76 -14.93
C PHE A 160 3.31 -20.00 -13.57
N VAL A 161 2.03 -19.66 -13.45
CA VAL A 161 1.24 -19.97 -12.25
C VAL A 161 0.77 -21.42 -12.35
N PRO A 162 1.29 -22.35 -11.51
CA PRO A 162 0.93 -23.75 -11.59
C PRO A 162 -0.56 -23.92 -11.33
N ARG A 163 -1.23 -24.80 -12.09
CA ARG A 163 -2.66 -25.06 -11.90
C ARG A 163 -2.87 -25.97 -10.69
N LEU A 164 -3.12 -25.37 -9.52
CA LEU A 164 -3.35 -26.08 -8.26
C LEU A 164 -4.72 -25.72 -7.68
N ASN A 165 -5.36 -26.67 -7.00
CA ASN A 165 -6.60 -26.37 -6.25
C ASN A 165 -6.32 -25.69 -4.89
N MET A 166 -5.05 -25.66 -4.47
CA MET A 166 -4.62 -25.04 -3.22
C MET A 166 -3.26 -24.38 -3.44
N TYR A 167 -3.16 -23.12 -3.05
CA TYR A 167 -1.93 -22.33 -3.12
C TYR A 167 -1.51 -21.87 -1.73
N ASN A 168 -0.22 -21.97 -1.45
CA ASN A 168 0.38 -21.40 -0.25
C ASN A 168 0.84 -19.96 -0.55
N ILE A 169 0.24 -19.00 0.15
CA ILE A 169 0.55 -17.59 0.03
C ILE A 169 1.74 -17.28 0.96
N ILE A 170 2.80 -16.74 0.39
CA ILE A 170 4.03 -16.40 1.13
C ILE A 170 3.88 -15.08 1.89
N PRO A 171 4.72 -14.80 2.90
CA PRO A 171 4.71 -13.51 3.60
C PRO A 171 4.85 -12.32 2.63
N THR A 172 3.81 -11.50 2.54
CA THR A 172 3.76 -10.32 1.66
C THR A 172 2.56 -9.42 2.00
N SER A 173 2.18 -8.51 1.11
CA SER A 173 0.89 -7.84 1.13
C SER A 173 -0.09 -8.53 0.17
N VAL A 174 -1.30 -8.82 0.63
CA VAL A 174 -2.42 -9.31 -0.17
C VAL A 174 -3.40 -8.16 -0.37
N TRP A 175 -3.88 -7.98 -1.58
CA TRP A 175 -4.84 -6.92 -1.91
C TRP A 175 -6.15 -7.54 -2.37
N VAL A 176 -7.23 -7.23 -1.66
CA VAL A 176 -8.55 -7.81 -1.87
C VAL A 176 -9.49 -6.75 -2.41
N GLN A 177 -10.20 -7.02 -3.49
CA GLN A 177 -11.19 -6.07 -4.03
C GLN A 177 -12.27 -5.81 -2.97
N ALA A 178 -12.51 -4.55 -2.61
CA ALA A 178 -13.41 -4.19 -1.53
C ALA A 178 -14.86 -4.65 -1.80
N LYS A 179 -15.27 -4.69 -3.08
CA LYS A 179 -16.58 -5.17 -3.55
C LYS A 179 -16.92 -6.58 -3.08
N ILE A 180 -15.93 -7.48 -2.99
CA ILE A 180 -16.16 -8.87 -2.57
C ILE A 180 -16.30 -8.99 -1.06
N LEU A 181 -15.73 -8.04 -0.31
CA LEU A 181 -15.86 -7.96 1.14
C LEU A 181 -17.16 -7.26 1.57
N HIS A 182 -17.69 -6.38 0.72
CA HIS A 182 -18.95 -5.68 0.95
C HIS A 182 -19.59 -5.17 -0.35
N ALA A 183 -20.88 -5.47 -0.56
CA ALA A 183 -21.60 -5.19 -1.81
C ALA A 183 -21.65 -3.69 -2.21
N PHE A 184 -21.78 -2.78 -1.25
CA PHE A 184 -21.77 -1.33 -1.48
C PHE A 184 -20.38 -0.72 -1.73
N ALA A 185 -19.29 -1.47 -1.61
CA ALA A 185 -17.98 -0.95 -1.98
C ALA A 185 -17.84 -0.80 -3.50
N SER A 186 -16.96 0.09 -3.93
CA SER A 186 -16.65 0.27 -5.35
C SER A 186 -15.73 -0.86 -5.86
N PRO A 187 -15.90 -1.36 -7.10
CA PRO A 187 -15.09 -2.45 -7.66
C PRO A 187 -13.64 -2.05 -7.99
N ASP A 188 -13.33 -0.77 -8.08
CA ASP A 188 -11.98 -0.23 -8.32
C ASP A 188 -11.14 -0.07 -7.03
N LEU A 189 -11.75 -0.28 -5.86
CA LEU A 189 -11.08 -0.14 -4.56
C LEU A 189 -10.61 -1.48 -4.01
N TYR A 190 -9.46 -1.45 -3.33
CA TYR A 190 -8.83 -2.62 -2.73
C TYR A 190 -8.49 -2.37 -1.26
N ALA A 191 -8.67 -3.42 -0.44
CA ALA A 191 -8.17 -3.50 0.92
C ALA A 191 -6.81 -4.22 0.92
N GLY A 192 -5.77 -3.54 1.40
CA GLY A 192 -4.43 -4.11 1.57
C GLY A 192 -4.26 -4.75 2.95
N LEU A 193 -3.84 -6.02 2.98
CA LEU A 193 -3.59 -6.79 4.18
C LEU A 193 -2.14 -7.25 4.19
N LYS A 194 -1.40 -6.95 5.26
CA LYS A 194 -0.03 -7.47 5.43
C LYS A 194 -0.10 -8.82 6.14
N ILE A 195 0.55 -9.84 5.59
CA ILE A 195 0.43 -11.22 6.04
C ILE A 195 1.80 -11.83 6.36
N SER A 196 1.81 -12.77 7.31
CA SER A 196 2.92 -13.69 7.55
C SER A 196 2.79 -14.95 6.70
N SER A 197 1.57 -15.41 6.40
CA SER A 197 1.28 -16.53 5.51
C SER A 197 -0.20 -16.55 5.12
N GLY A 198 -0.57 -17.46 4.23
CA GLY A 198 -1.98 -17.75 3.96
C GLY A 198 -2.17 -18.92 3.01
N THR A 199 -3.42 -19.28 2.76
CA THR A 199 -3.83 -20.27 1.78
C THR A 199 -4.93 -19.72 0.89
N LEU A 200 -4.93 -20.15 -0.36
CA LEU A 200 -6.01 -19.93 -1.31
C LEU A 200 -6.46 -21.29 -1.82
N GLN A 201 -7.67 -21.68 -1.46
CA GLN A 201 -8.30 -22.90 -1.95
C GLN A 201 -9.32 -22.55 -3.03
N ILE A 202 -9.28 -23.27 -4.15
CA ILE A 202 -10.19 -23.10 -5.28
C ILE A 202 -10.99 -24.39 -5.47
N THR A 203 -12.29 -24.25 -5.66
CA THR A 203 -13.22 -25.34 -5.95
C THR A 203 -13.92 -25.04 -7.26
N GLY A 204 -13.82 -25.96 -8.23
CA GLY A 204 -14.42 -25.82 -9.55
C GLY A 204 -13.39 -25.69 -10.68
N ASN A 205 -13.86 -25.27 -11.85
CA ASN A 205 -13.04 -25.07 -13.03
C ASN A 205 -12.35 -23.70 -13.04
N PHE A 206 -11.09 -23.68 -13.43
CA PHE A 206 -10.32 -22.47 -13.61
C PHE A 206 -9.18 -22.72 -14.60
N THR A 207 -8.69 -21.63 -15.17
CA THR A 207 -7.51 -21.60 -16.04
C THR A 207 -6.40 -20.77 -15.38
N THR A 208 -5.15 -21.03 -15.78
CA THR A 208 -4.01 -20.23 -15.36
C THR A 208 -3.24 -19.75 -16.60
N ASN A 209 -2.75 -18.52 -16.54
CA ASN A 209 -1.92 -17.92 -17.59
C ASN A 209 -0.82 -17.05 -16.96
N GLN A 210 -0.09 -16.29 -17.77
CA GLN A 210 0.98 -15.40 -17.27
C GLN A 210 0.47 -14.25 -16.40
N ALA A 211 -0.80 -13.84 -16.56
CA ALA A 211 -1.43 -12.77 -15.79
C ALA A 211 -1.99 -13.26 -14.45
N GLY A 212 -2.34 -14.55 -14.35
CA GLY A 212 -2.73 -15.18 -13.09
C GLY A 212 -3.74 -16.30 -13.24
N ILE A 213 -4.74 -16.32 -12.36
CA ILE A 213 -5.77 -17.35 -12.26
C ILE A 213 -7.10 -16.77 -12.71
N ILE A 214 -7.83 -17.47 -13.58
CA ILE A 214 -9.18 -17.07 -14.01
C ILE A 214 -10.16 -18.16 -13.61
N LEU A 215 -11.03 -17.85 -12.66
CA LEU A 215 -12.12 -18.72 -12.22
C LEU A 215 -13.30 -18.64 -13.20
N ASP A 216 -13.89 -19.77 -13.54
CA ASP A 216 -15.18 -19.80 -14.22
C ASP A 216 -16.29 -19.26 -13.30
N ALA A 217 -17.41 -18.82 -13.86
CA ALA A 217 -18.50 -18.18 -13.11
C ALA A 217 -19.09 -19.04 -11.96
N ALA A 218 -19.02 -20.37 -12.07
CA ALA A 218 -19.53 -21.29 -11.05
C ALA A 218 -18.50 -21.67 -9.98
N SER A 219 -17.23 -21.31 -10.18
CA SER A 219 -16.14 -21.68 -9.30
C SER A 219 -16.08 -20.78 -8.07
N LYS A 220 -15.58 -21.34 -6.97
CA LYS A 220 -15.48 -20.67 -5.68
C LYS A 220 -14.05 -20.68 -5.21
N PHE A 221 -13.71 -19.72 -4.35
CA PHE A 221 -12.47 -19.76 -3.59
C PHE A 221 -12.72 -19.44 -2.13
N ILE A 222 -11.83 -19.92 -1.28
CA ILE A 222 -11.70 -19.54 0.13
C ILE A 222 -10.27 -19.10 0.32
N CYS A 223 -10.08 -17.88 0.84
CA CYS A 223 -8.77 -17.37 1.21
C CYS A 223 -8.69 -17.27 2.73
N GLN A 224 -7.64 -17.85 3.30
CA GLN A 224 -7.36 -17.82 4.74
C GLN A 224 -5.99 -17.19 4.95
N LEU A 225 -5.93 -16.10 5.71
CA LEU A 225 -4.74 -15.30 5.89
C LEU A 225 -4.35 -15.26 7.36
N GLN A 226 -3.05 -15.37 7.59
CA GLN A 226 -2.40 -15.07 8.86
C GLN A 226 -1.82 -13.66 8.75
N LEU A 227 -2.47 -12.70 9.40
CA LEU A 227 -2.13 -11.29 9.34
C LEU A 227 -0.90 -10.99 10.20
N LEU A 228 -0.04 -10.12 9.68
CA LEU A 228 1.12 -9.65 10.42
C LEU A 228 0.72 -8.50 11.35
N GLN A 229 0.93 -8.67 12.65
CA GLN A 229 0.81 -7.57 13.60
C GLN A 229 1.86 -6.51 13.32
N LYS A 230 1.45 -5.24 13.32
CA LYS A 230 2.40 -4.15 13.25
C LYS A 230 3.14 -4.09 14.58
N ALA A 231 4.41 -4.47 14.57
CA ALA A 231 5.27 -4.29 15.73
C ALA A 231 5.28 -2.81 16.14
N LYS A 232 5.21 -2.55 17.44
CA LYS A 232 5.45 -1.22 18.00
C LYS A 232 6.82 -0.75 17.51
N ALA A 233 6.92 0.50 17.07
CA ALA A 233 8.19 1.02 16.60
C ALA A 233 9.24 0.86 17.70
N VAL A 234 10.39 0.26 17.36
CA VAL A 234 11.44 -0.10 18.34
C VAL A 234 12.04 1.15 19.00
N ASN A 235 12.05 2.27 18.27
CA ASN A 235 12.57 3.55 18.74
C ASN A 235 11.46 4.59 18.76
N ILE A 236 10.55 4.51 19.74
CA ILE A 236 9.71 5.66 20.05
C ILE A 236 10.55 6.59 20.92
N PRO A 237 10.84 7.84 20.49
CA PRO A 237 11.59 8.78 21.29
C PRO A 237 10.95 8.92 22.67
N GLN A 238 11.76 8.71 23.71
CA GLN A 238 11.36 9.02 25.07
C GLN A 238 11.24 10.55 25.17
N GLY A 239 10.15 11.04 25.73
CA GLY A 239 9.89 12.47 25.79
C GLY A 239 8.58 12.78 26.50
N LEU A 240 8.41 14.05 26.87
CA LEU A 240 7.29 14.50 27.70
C LEU A 240 5.92 14.31 27.02
N TYR A 241 5.86 14.36 25.68
CA TYR A 241 4.60 14.33 24.93
C TYR A 241 4.25 12.93 24.41
N GLY A 242 2.96 12.62 24.32
CA GLY A 242 2.45 11.39 23.68
C GLY A 242 2.59 10.12 24.52
N GLN A 243 2.73 10.25 25.84
CA GLN A 243 2.89 9.11 26.74
C GLN A 243 1.66 8.19 26.72
N ASP A 244 0.44 8.72 26.77
CA ASP A 244 -0.78 7.90 26.69
C ASP A 244 -0.86 7.07 25.40
N ALA A 245 -0.43 7.62 24.27
CA ALA A 245 -0.37 6.89 23.00
C ALA A 245 0.73 5.81 23.01
N ARG A 246 1.87 6.08 23.65
CA ARG A 246 2.93 5.07 23.83
C ARG A 246 2.49 3.95 24.74
N ASP A 247 1.74 4.23 25.80
CA ASP A 247 1.31 3.23 26.77
C ASP A 247 0.10 2.43 26.27
N SER A 248 -0.55 2.92 25.20
CA SER A 248 -1.59 2.15 24.52
C SER A 248 -1.05 0.88 23.87
N ILE A 249 -1.85 -0.18 23.94
CA ILE A 249 -1.60 -1.48 23.32
C ILE A 249 -2.75 -1.74 22.35
N LEU A 250 -2.44 -2.14 21.13
CA LEU A 250 -3.43 -2.53 20.14
C LEU A 250 -2.99 -3.83 19.50
N ASN A 251 -3.75 -4.89 19.76
CA ASN A 251 -3.59 -6.19 19.12
C ASN A 251 -4.73 -6.37 18.12
N LEU A 252 -4.39 -6.25 16.84
CA LEU A 252 -5.31 -6.40 15.71
C LEU A 252 -5.65 -7.88 15.48
N PRO A 253 -6.56 -8.24 14.56
CA PRO A 253 -6.78 -9.63 14.20
C PRO A 253 -5.50 -10.25 13.60
N VAL A 254 -5.18 -11.48 13.99
CA VAL A 254 -4.11 -12.30 13.41
C VAL A 254 -4.62 -13.30 12.38
N GLU A 255 -5.91 -13.66 12.42
CA GLU A 255 -6.52 -14.51 11.38
C GLU A 255 -7.65 -13.77 10.68
N PHE A 256 -7.68 -13.89 9.35
CA PHE A 256 -8.71 -13.30 8.51
C PHE A 256 -9.01 -14.23 7.35
N SER A 257 -10.28 -14.59 7.13
CA SER A 257 -10.68 -15.39 5.97
C SER A 257 -11.91 -14.84 5.28
N PHE A 258 -11.98 -15.05 3.97
CA PHE A 258 -13.03 -14.54 3.10
C PHE A 258 -13.19 -15.41 1.86
N THR A 259 -14.33 -15.24 1.18
CA THR A 259 -14.69 -15.88 -0.09
C THR A 259 -14.88 -14.80 -1.17
N GLY A 260 -15.40 -15.19 -2.33
CA GLY A 260 -15.73 -14.25 -3.41
C GLY A 260 -16.88 -13.29 -3.11
N ASN A 261 -17.54 -13.38 -1.95
CA ASN A 261 -18.70 -12.56 -1.62
C ASN A 261 -18.91 -12.24 -0.13
N SER A 262 -18.09 -12.78 0.78
CA SER A 262 -18.24 -12.55 2.23
C SER A 262 -16.93 -12.67 2.99
N ILE A 263 -16.86 -12.02 4.15
CA ILE A 263 -15.88 -12.34 5.19
C ILE A 263 -16.40 -13.55 5.96
N GLU A 264 -15.56 -14.55 6.13
CA GLU A 264 -15.91 -15.81 6.81
C GLU A 264 -15.50 -15.77 8.28
N LYS A 265 -14.31 -15.25 8.59
CA LYS A 265 -13.78 -15.22 9.96
C LYS A 265 -12.84 -14.04 10.19
N VAL A 266 -12.92 -13.47 11.39
CA VAL A 266 -11.99 -12.48 11.93
C VAL A 266 -11.63 -12.91 13.35
N SER A 267 -10.34 -13.12 13.62
CA SER A 267 -9.88 -13.53 14.95
C SER A 267 -10.14 -12.47 16.00
N ALA A 268 -10.00 -12.87 17.27
CA ALA A 268 -10.09 -11.97 18.41
C ALA A 268 -9.15 -10.76 18.30
N VAL A 269 -9.56 -9.66 18.95
CA VAL A 269 -8.77 -8.42 19.09
C VAL A 269 -8.77 -7.96 20.53
N ASN A 270 -7.77 -7.17 20.89
CA ASN A 270 -7.79 -6.46 22.16
C ASN A 270 -7.04 -5.13 22.06
N ALA A 271 -7.42 -4.20 22.92
CA ALA A 271 -6.80 -2.90 23.03
C ALA A 271 -6.73 -2.48 24.49
N THR A 272 -5.64 -1.82 24.87
CA THR A 272 -5.53 -1.09 26.11
C THR A 272 -5.30 0.37 25.78
N VAL A 273 -6.19 1.26 26.23
CA VAL A 273 -6.12 2.70 25.99
C VAL A 273 -6.50 3.43 27.28
N PHE A 274 -5.68 4.39 27.73
CA PHE A 274 -5.87 5.07 29.01
C PHE A 274 -6.13 4.10 30.19
N ASN A 275 -5.36 3.01 30.26
CA ASN A 275 -5.52 1.94 31.26
C ASN A 275 -6.87 1.20 31.25
N ASN A 276 -7.70 1.40 30.23
CA ASN A 276 -8.92 0.61 30.00
C ASN A 276 -8.59 -0.51 29.03
N SER A 277 -8.95 -1.74 29.37
CA SER A 277 -8.78 -2.90 28.50
C SER A 277 -10.10 -3.28 27.85
N PHE A 278 -10.05 -3.46 26.54
CA PHE A 278 -11.16 -3.88 25.69
C PHE A 278 -10.75 -5.13 24.93
N SER A 279 -11.65 -6.09 24.82
CA SER A 279 -11.44 -7.30 24.03
C SER A 279 -12.70 -7.64 23.25
N ALA A 280 -12.52 -8.17 22.05
CA ALA A 280 -13.60 -8.79 21.30
C ALA A 280 -13.17 -10.20 20.91
N SER A 281 -14.08 -11.14 21.12
CA SER A 281 -13.87 -12.55 20.76
C SER A 281 -13.86 -12.71 19.23
N GLU A 282 -13.35 -13.85 18.76
CA GLU A 282 -13.42 -14.22 17.34
C GLU A 282 -14.87 -14.19 16.83
N ILE A 283 -15.05 -13.73 15.59
CA ILE A 283 -16.36 -13.62 14.94
C ILE A 283 -16.33 -14.36 13.61
N SER A 284 -17.30 -15.25 13.42
CA SER A 284 -17.60 -15.86 12.13
C SER A 284 -18.69 -15.05 11.42
N HIS A 285 -18.54 -14.85 10.11
CA HIS A 285 -19.47 -14.08 9.27
C HIS A 285 -19.82 -12.70 9.87
N PRO A 286 -18.83 -11.84 10.16
CA PRO A 286 -19.09 -10.58 10.83
C PRO A 286 -19.97 -9.67 9.99
N ASN A 287 -20.80 -8.88 10.66
CA ASN A 287 -21.50 -7.78 10.01
C ASN A 287 -20.48 -6.74 9.52
N THR A 288 -20.57 -6.39 8.25
CA THR A 288 -19.72 -5.38 7.64
C THR A 288 -20.52 -4.13 7.32
N LYS A 289 -19.84 -2.99 7.29
CA LYS A 289 -20.40 -1.72 6.84
C LYS A 289 -19.41 -1.00 5.97
N TYR A 290 -19.85 -0.53 4.81
CA TYR A 290 -19.03 0.31 3.97
C TYR A 290 -19.33 1.80 4.22
N PHE A 291 -18.31 2.55 4.61
CA PHE A 291 -18.38 3.99 4.81
C PHE A 291 -17.90 4.72 3.56
N VAL A 292 -18.84 5.06 2.68
CA VAL A 292 -18.59 5.64 1.34
C VAL A 292 -17.70 6.90 1.42
N GLN A 293 -17.99 7.82 2.34
CA GLN A 293 -17.23 9.08 2.48
C GLN A 293 -15.76 8.86 2.85
N GLN A 294 -15.41 7.71 3.43
CA GLN A 294 -14.06 7.41 3.91
C GLN A 294 -13.39 6.30 3.10
N ASN A 295 -14.09 5.70 2.13
CA ASN A 295 -13.67 4.50 1.42
C ASN A 295 -13.21 3.38 2.38
N ARG A 296 -13.96 3.17 3.47
CA ARG A 296 -13.61 2.22 4.55
C ARG A 296 -14.60 1.09 4.68
N LEU A 297 -14.05 -0.10 4.93
CA LEU A 297 -14.80 -1.25 5.39
C LEU A 297 -14.67 -1.32 6.92
N GLY A 298 -15.79 -1.19 7.62
CA GLY A 298 -15.91 -1.50 9.04
C GLY A 298 -16.32 -2.93 9.24
N ILE A 299 -15.79 -3.55 10.28
CA ILE A 299 -16.13 -4.90 10.73
C ILE A 299 -16.67 -4.74 12.13
N MET A 300 -17.95 -5.04 12.33
CA MET A 300 -18.56 -4.84 13.63
C MET A 300 -17.95 -5.80 14.65
N LEU A 301 -17.38 -5.25 15.72
CA LEU A 301 -16.85 -6.04 16.82
C LEU A 301 -17.84 -6.03 17.99
N LYS A 302 -17.92 -7.16 18.68
CA LYS A 302 -18.67 -7.27 19.93
C LYS A 302 -17.68 -7.29 21.09
N LEU A 303 -17.63 -6.19 21.84
CA LEU A 303 -16.81 -6.12 23.05
C LEU A 303 -17.34 -7.09 24.10
N ASN A 304 -16.41 -7.70 24.84
CA ASN A 304 -16.71 -8.56 25.98
C ASN A 304 -17.01 -7.73 27.23
N GLU A 305 -16.43 -6.53 27.33
CA GLU A 305 -16.61 -5.58 28.41
C GLU A 305 -17.73 -4.57 28.10
N ALA A 306 -18.12 -3.80 29.12
CA ALA A 306 -18.99 -2.65 28.91
C ALA A 306 -18.31 -1.66 27.94
N PRO A 307 -19.02 -1.15 26.92
CA PRO A 307 -18.46 -0.25 25.92
C PRO A 307 -18.33 1.16 26.50
N VAL A 308 -17.50 1.32 27.52
CA VAL A 308 -17.34 2.57 28.26
C VAL A 308 -15.85 2.81 28.48
N LEU A 309 -15.39 3.98 28.07
CA LEU A 309 -14.04 4.45 28.33
C LEU A 309 -14.07 5.32 29.59
N ASN A 310 -13.29 4.94 30.60
CA ASN A 310 -13.17 5.70 31.84
C ASN A 310 -11.74 6.22 32.01
N VAL A 311 -11.53 7.51 31.76
CA VAL A 311 -10.22 8.15 31.89
C VAL A 311 -10.12 8.78 33.27
N SER A 312 -9.30 8.20 34.15
CA SER A 312 -9.07 8.74 35.49
C SER A 312 -7.98 9.81 35.52
N GLN A 313 -6.92 9.65 34.71
CA GLN A 313 -5.80 10.58 34.60
C GLN A 313 -5.09 10.37 33.25
N THR A 314 -4.69 11.46 32.61
CA THR A 314 -3.80 11.42 31.44
C THR A 314 -2.35 11.66 31.82
N GLN A 315 -1.43 11.07 31.06
CA GLN A 315 0.01 11.28 31.23
C GLN A 315 0.53 12.49 30.41
N SER A 316 -0.33 13.11 29.60
CA SER A 316 0.02 14.31 28.83
C SER A 316 0.36 15.51 29.73
N PRO A 317 1.46 16.24 29.47
CA PRO A 317 1.80 17.48 30.18
C PRO A 317 1.00 18.69 29.66
N LEU A 318 0.28 18.54 28.55
CA LEU A 318 -0.43 19.63 27.86
C LEU A 318 -1.91 19.72 28.25
N LEU A 319 -2.50 18.60 28.65
CA LEU A 319 -3.93 18.47 28.86
C LEU A 319 -4.16 17.38 29.90
N ASP A 320 -5.00 17.69 30.89
CA ASP A 320 -5.56 16.71 31.81
C ASP A 320 -6.98 16.36 31.37
N ILE A 321 -7.22 15.11 30.97
CA ILE A 321 -8.55 14.62 30.62
C ILE A 321 -9.02 13.68 31.71
N ASN A 322 -10.17 13.97 32.30
CA ASN A 322 -10.86 13.06 33.20
C ASN A 322 -12.33 12.91 32.79
N GLY A 323 -12.89 11.73 33.05
CA GLY A 323 -14.31 11.46 32.82
C GLY A 323 -14.60 10.13 32.16
N GLN A 324 -15.88 9.92 31.88
CA GLN A 324 -16.42 8.69 31.35
C GLN A 324 -17.18 8.96 30.05
N ALA A 325 -16.97 8.12 29.04
CA ALA A 325 -17.67 8.20 27.76
C ALA A 325 -18.14 6.81 27.30
N VAL A 326 -19.39 6.72 26.87
CA VAL A 326 -19.92 5.51 26.22
C VAL A 326 -19.39 5.41 24.80
N ILE A 327 -18.88 4.25 24.43
CA ILE A 327 -18.41 3.91 23.09
C ILE A 327 -19.62 3.46 22.28
N ASN A 328 -20.06 4.34 21.37
CA ASN A 328 -21.11 4.02 20.40
C ASN A 328 -20.47 3.58 19.08
N ASN A 329 -21.05 2.56 18.42
CA ASN A 329 -20.64 2.06 17.10
C ASN A 329 -19.21 1.48 17.04
N ILE A 330 -19.06 0.21 17.42
CA ILE A 330 -17.77 -0.51 17.39
C ILE A 330 -17.58 -1.16 16.01
N TRP A 331 -16.93 -0.45 15.07
CA TRP A 331 -16.66 -0.87 13.68
C TRP A 331 -15.17 -0.88 13.35
#